data_AF-A0A0F7GEC1-F1
#
_entry.id   AF-A0A0F7GEC1-F1
#
_cell.length_a   1.000
_cell.length_b   1.000
_cell.length_c   1.000
_cell.angle_alpha   90.00
_cell.angle_beta   90.00
_cell.angle_gamma   90.00
#
_symmetry.space_group_name_H-M   'P 1'
#
loop_
_entity.id
_entity.type
_entity.pdbx_description
1 polymer ?
#
loop_
_entity_poly.entity_id
_entity_poly.type
_entity_poly.pdbx_seq_one_letter_code
_entity_poly.pdbx_strand_id
1 'polypeptide(L)'
;MGRYPALKFLSFLITIMGLVLGIGGIAFSIFMMTEGASELPSIFDGLTTFVGIGGIGFSVIFMLVTVAFAEFLQVIMDIEANTRSS
;
A
#
# COMPACT_ATOMS: atom_id res chain seq x y z
N MET A 1 27.00 -7.61 -12.85
CA MET A 1 26.18 -8.08 -11.71
C MET A 1 25.94 -6.90 -10.80
N GLY A 2 24.67 -6.60 -10.52
CA GLY A 2 24.20 -5.28 -10.06
C GLY A 2 24.86 -4.81 -8.77
N ARG A 3 25.44 -3.60 -8.81
CA ARG A 3 25.77 -2.84 -7.60
C ARG A 3 24.44 -2.63 -6.86
N TYR A 4 24.40 -2.96 -5.56
CA TYR A 4 23.23 -2.86 -4.66
C TYR A 4 22.11 -3.94 -4.76
N PRO A 5 22.43 -5.25 -4.76
CA PRO A 5 21.41 -6.31 -4.81
C PRO A 5 20.47 -6.27 -3.59
N ALA A 6 21.00 -5.92 -2.42
CA ALA A 6 20.22 -5.82 -1.19
C ALA A 6 19.19 -4.68 -1.23
N LEU A 7 19.53 -3.52 -1.80
CA LEU A 7 18.62 -2.38 -1.89
C LEU A 7 17.56 -2.59 -2.99
N LYS A 8 17.90 -3.27 -4.10
CA LYS A 8 16.92 -3.68 -5.11
C LYS A 8 15.92 -4.69 -4.53
N PHE A 9 16.40 -5.64 -3.73
CA PHE A 9 15.55 -6.57 -3.01
C PHE A 9 14.66 -5.86 -1.97
N LEU A 10 15.19 -4.88 -1.24
CA LEU A 10 14.42 -4.09 -0.28
C LEU A 10 13.31 -3.28 -0.97
N SER A 11 13.61 -2.60 -2.08
CA SER A 11 12.59 -1.89 -2.85
C SER A 11 11.47 -2.83 -3.33
N PHE A 12 11.82 -4.00 -3.84
CA PHE A 12 10.86 -5.03 -4.23
C PHE A 12 9.98 -5.49 -3.05
N LEU A 13 10.57 -5.72 -1.88
CA LEU A 13 9.82 -6.07 -0.67
C LEU A 13 8.85 -4.95 -0.26
N ILE A 14 9.28 -3.69 -0.31
CA ILE A 14 8.42 -2.54 0.01
C ILE A 14 7.24 -2.46 -0.96
N THR A 15 7.46 -2.69 -2.26
CA THR A 15 6.37 -2.76 -3.25
C THR A 15 5.37 -3.87 -2.91
N ILE A 16 5.85 -5.09 -2.60
CA ILE A 16 4.98 -6.20 -2.20
C ILE A 16 4.20 -5.85 -0.94
N MET A 17 4.86 -5.30 0.09
CA MET A 17 4.19 -4.92 1.33
C MET A 17 3.12 -3.86 1.09
N GLY A 18 3.40 -2.85 0.26
CA GLY A 18 2.43 -1.82 -0.12
C GLY A 18 1.21 -2.40 -0.82
N LEU A 19 1.40 -3.36 -1.73
CA LEU A 19 0.32 -4.07 -2.41
C LEU A 19 -0.49 -4.95 -1.46
N VAL A 20 0.18 -5.74 -0.62
CA VAL A 20 -0.49 -6.64 0.34
C VAL A 20 -1.32 -5.85 1.35
N LEU A 21 -0.75 -4.78 1.91
CA LEU A 21 -1.46 -3.93 2.87
C LEU A 21 -2.57 -3.10 2.20
N GLY A 22 -2.34 -2.62 0.97
CA GLY A 22 -3.34 -1.90 0.19
C GLY A 22 -4.55 -2.78 -0.14
N ILE A 23 -4.32 -3.92 -0.81
CA ILE A 23 -5.37 -4.86 -1.19
C ILE A 23 -6.03 -5.46 0.05
N GLY A 24 -5.25 -5.83 1.07
CA GLY A 24 -5.77 -6.36 2.33
C GLY A 24 -6.66 -5.36 3.07
N GLY A 25 -6.27 -4.09 3.10
CA GLY A 25 -7.07 -3.02 3.70
C GLY A 25 -8.38 -2.75 2.93
N ILE A 26 -8.35 -2.81 1.59
CA ILE A 26 -9.57 -2.72 0.77
C ILE A 26 -10.49 -3.91 1.05
N ALA A 27 -9.97 -5.14 1.05
CA ALA A 27 -10.75 -6.35 1.32
C ALA A 27 -11.37 -6.33 2.73
N PHE A 28 -10.60 -5.91 3.74
CA PHE A 28 -11.08 -5.75 5.10
C PHE A 28 -12.18 -4.68 5.20
N SER A 29 -12.00 -3.55 4.52
CA SER A 29 -13.01 -2.48 4.50
C SER A 29 -14.32 -2.93 3.84
N ILE A 30 -14.24 -3.70 2.76
CA ILE A 30 -15.40 -4.31 2.10
C ILE A 30 -16.09 -5.29 3.05
N PHE A 31 -15.33 -6.17 3.70
CA PHE A 31 -15.87 -7.13 4.69
C PHE A 31 -16.64 -6.43 5.82
N MET A 32 -16.09 -5.35 6.37
CA MET A 32 -16.75 -4.56 7.42
C MET A 32 -18.05 -3.92 6.94
N MET A 33 -18.13 -3.55 5.66
CA MET A 33 -19.36 -3.00 5.06
C MET A 33 -20.41 -4.07 4.77
N THR A 34 -20.00 -5.31 4.43
CA THR A 34 -20.93 -6.37 4.01
C THR A 34 -21.40 -7.28 5.15
N GLU A 35 -20.50 -7.66 6.07
CA GLU A 35 -20.83 -8.61 7.15
C GLU A 35 -20.89 -7.93 8.52
N GLY A 36 -19.98 -7.00 8.79
CA GLY A 36 -19.93 -6.27 10.07
C GLY A 36 -21.14 -5.38 10.35
N ALA A 37 -21.87 -4.96 9.31
CA ALA A 37 -23.09 -4.16 9.46
C ALA A 37 -24.29 -4.97 10.01
N SER A 38 -24.29 -6.30 9.86
CA SER A 38 -25.45 -7.13 10.24
C SER A 38 -25.59 -7.37 11.76
N GLU A 39 -24.50 -7.22 12.53
CA GLU A 39 -24.49 -7.41 13.99
C GLU A 39 -24.49 -6.09 14.78
N LEU A 40 -24.39 -4.95 14.11
CA LEU A 40 -24.34 -3.63 14.75
C LEU A 40 -25.72 -2.96 14.78
N PRO A 41 -26.09 -2.28 15.89
CA PRO A 41 -27.33 -1.52 15.96
C PRO A 41 -27.39 -0.47 14.84
N SER A 42 -28.57 -0.25 14.22
CA SER A 42 -28.78 0.62 13.05
C SER A 42 -28.31 2.09 13.21
N ILE A 43 -28.08 2.55 14.44
CA ILE A 43 -27.46 3.86 14.72
C ILE A 43 -26.00 3.93 14.21
N PHE A 44 -25.35 2.78 14.05
CA PHE A 44 -23.97 2.67 13.56
C PHE A 44 -23.84 2.47 12.05
N ASP A 45 -24.93 2.27 11.30
CA ASP A 45 -24.88 2.05 9.84
C ASP A 45 -24.22 3.20 9.07
N GLY A 46 -24.44 4.44 9.52
CA GLY A 46 -23.76 5.61 8.95
C GLY A 46 -22.27 5.66 9.26
N LEU A 47 -21.87 5.15 10.43
CA LEU A 47 -20.47 5.11 10.87
C LEU A 47 -19.71 3.97 10.19
N THR A 48 -20.30 2.79 10.06
CA THR A 48 -19.70 1.62 9.38
C THR A 48 -19.49 1.90 7.90
N THR A 49 -20.45 2.56 7.24
CA THR A 49 -20.31 2.98 5.84
C THR A 49 -19.23 4.05 5.66
N PHE A 50 -19.17 5.05 6.54
CA PHE A 50 -18.14 6.09 6.50
C PHE A 50 -16.74 5.52 6.75
N VAL A 51 -16.59 4.64 7.75
CA VAL A 51 -15.32 3.96 8.05
C VAL A 51 -14.91 3.01 6.93
N GLY A 52 -15.87 2.31 6.29
CA GLY A 52 -15.60 1.43 5.15
C GLY A 52 -15.08 2.19 3.93
N ILE A 53 -15.77 3.26 3.51
CA ILE A 53 -15.33 4.09 2.38
C ILE A 53 -14.02 4.81 2.71
N GLY A 54 -13.89 5.34 3.93
CA GLY A 54 -12.66 5.97 4.42
C GLY A 54 -11.48 5.00 4.45
N GLY A 55 -11.73 3.74 4.84
CA GLY A 55 -10.76 2.65 4.82
C GLY A 55 -10.28 2.33 3.41
N ILE A 56 -11.19 2.19 2.44
CA ILE A 56 -10.83 1.98 1.03
C ILE A 56 -9.99 3.14 0.50
N GLY A 57 -10.42 4.39 0.73
CA GLY A 57 -9.69 5.57 0.28
C GLY A 57 -8.28 5.64 0.88
N PHE A 58 -8.16 5.39 2.18
CA PHE A 58 -6.87 5.36 2.86
C PHE A 58 -5.96 4.25 2.34
N SER A 59 -6.48 3.03 2.14
CA SER A 59 -5.72 1.90 1.62
C SER A 59 -5.20 2.14 0.20
N VAL A 60 -6.01 2.76 -0.67
CA VAL A 60 -5.59 3.13 -2.03
C VAL A 60 -4.47 4.18 -2.00
N ILE A 61 -4.64 5.24 -1.22
CA ILE A 61 -3.62 6.30 -1.09
C ILE A 61 -2.32 5.71 -0.53
N PHE A 62 -2.41 4.92 0.53
CA PHE A 62 -1.25 4.29 1.18
C PHE A 62 -0.50 3.36 0.22
N MET A 63 -1.24 2.55 -0.54
CA MET A 63 -0.67 1.68 -1.58
C MET A 63 0.10 2.50 -2.63
N LEU A 64 -0.54 3.53 -3.19
CA LEU A 64 0.07 4.38 -4.22
C LEU A 64 1.34 5.08 -3.71
N VAL A 65 1.31 5.64 -2.50
CA VAL A 65 2.46 6.31 -1.90
C VAL A 65 3.61 5.33 -1.66
N THR A 66 3.31 4.13 -1.17
CA THR A 66 4.32 3.11 -0.88
C THR A 66 4.98 2.58 -2.16
N VAL A 67 4.19 2.35 -3.21
CA VAL A 67 4.71 1.93 -4.53
C VAL A 67 5.54 3.04 -5.16
N ALA A 68 5.05 4.29 -5.16
CA ALA A 68 5.79 5.43 -5.69
C ALA A 68 7.12 5.66 -4.95
N PHE A 69 7.14 5.46 -3.63
CA PHE A 69 8.37 5.52 -2.85
C PHE A 69 9.37 4.42 -3.23
N ALA A 70 8.88 3.19 -3.44
CA ALA A 70 9.74 2.08 -3.87
C ALA A 70 10.35 2.32 -5.26
N GLU A 71 9.57 2.86 -6.21
CA GLU A 71 10.06 3.26 -7.54
C GLU A 71 11.09 4.39 -7.45
N PHE A 72 10.83 5.40 -6.62
CA PHE A 72 11.77 6.50 -6.40
C PHE A 72 13.14 5.99 -5.89
N LEU A 73 13.14 5.02 -4.97
CA LEU A 73 14.38 4.38 -4.51
C LEU A 73 15.10 3.64 -5.65
N GLN A 74 14.37 3.00 -6.57
CA GLN A 74 14.98 2.34 -7.74
C GLN A 74 15.65 3.35 -8.65
N VAL A 75 14.98 4.47 -8.94
CA VAL A 75 15.53 5.55 -9.77
C VAL A 75 16.82 6.11 -9.16
N ILE A 76 16.85 6.38 -7.85
CA ILE A 76 18.07 6.86 -7.17
C ILE A 76 19.21 5.85 -7.30
N MET A 77 18.94 4.56 -7.06
CA MET A 77 19.95 3.51 -7.18
C MET A 77 20.53 3.43 -8.59
N ASP A 78 19.68 3.55 -9.61
CA ASP A 78 20.12 3.47 -11.00
C ASP A 78 20.93 4.73 -11.40
N ILE A 79 20.58 5.92 -10.91
CA ILE A 79 21.39 7.14 -11.07
C ILE A 79 22.75 6.98 -10.40
N GLU A 80 22.81 6.49 -9.15
CA GLU A 80 24.07 6.30 -8.43
C GLU A 80 24.97 5.28 -9.15
N ALA A 81 24.39 4.19 -9.63
CA ALA A 81 25.12 3.16 -10.37
C ALA A 81 25.75 3.72 -11.67
N ASN A 82 25.03 4.55 -12.41
CA ASN A 82 25.48 5.17 -13.67
C ASN A 82 26.50 6.31 -13.45
N THR A 83 26.39 7.05 -12.34
CA THR A 83 27.28 8.19 -12.06
C THR A 83 28.66 7.74 -11.56
N ARG A 84 28.74 6.64 -10.81
CA ARG A 84 30.02 6.07 -10.30
C ARG A 84 30.76 5.18 -11.29
N SER A 85 30.20 4.94 -12.47
CA SER A 85 30.87 4.22 -13.56
C SER A 85 31.53 5.14 -14.59
N SER A 86 31.28 6.45 -14.49
CA SER A 86 32.01 7.49 -15.23
C SER A 86 33.19 8.00 -14.40
#